data_AF-A0A523HFW6-F1
#
_entry.id   AF-A0A523HFW6-F1
#
_cell.length_a   1.000
_cell.length_b   1.000
_cell.length_c   1.000
_cell.angle_alpha   90.00
_cell.angle_beta   90.00
_cell.angle_gamma   90.00
#
_symmetry.space_group_name_H-M   'P 1'
#
loop_
_entity.id
_entity.type
_entity.pdbx_description
1 polymer ?
#
loop_
_entity_poly.entity_id
_entity_poly.type
_entity_poly.pdbx_seq_one_letter_code
_entity_poly.pdbx_strand_id
1 'polypeptide(L)'
;MSIFQDRMIRAAKLDVNLYEEVEADKNTMPQAMGVVVLSSVAAGIASFSVAGVSGILMGTVTALIGWYVWAFITYIIGTKLLPEPQTSADHGELLRTIGFSSAPGVIRILGIIPGLYGLVSIVASVWMLAAMIIAVRQALDYNSTLRAVGVCLIGWVIQAIFLALMFSIFGRA
;
A
#
# COMPACT_ATOMS: atom_id res chain seq x y z
N MET A 1 -3.66 22.37 -10.23
CA MET A 1 -3.36 20.99 -9.78
C MET A 1 -4.66 20.21 -9.80
N SER A 2 -4.69 18.99 -10.33
CA SER A 2 -5.93 18.20 -10.29
C SER A 2 -6.18 17.69 -8.86
N ILE A 3 -7.44 17.42 -8.51
CA ILE A 3 -7.80 16.88 -7.19
C ILE A 3 -7.05 15.57 -6.89
N PHE A 4 -6.84 14.74 -7.91
CA PHE A 4 -6.10 13.49 -7.79
C PHE A 4 -4.62 13.73 -7.43
N GLN A 5 -3.96 14.68 -8.10
CA GLN A 5 -2.56 15.04 -7.80
C GLN A 5 -2.41 15.62 -6.40
N ASP A 6 -3.35 16.49 -5.99
CA ASP A 6 -3.35 17.06 -4.65
C ASP A 6 -3.44 15.98 -3.57
N ARG A 7 -4.41 15.06 -3.71
CA ARG A 7 -4.56 13.90 -2.82
C ARG A 7 -3.30 13.04 -2.78
N MET A 8 -2.67 12.74 -3.92
CA MET A 8 -1.40 11.99 -3.92
C MET A 8 -0.28 12.70 -3.17
N ILE A 9 -0.14 14.02 -3.34
CA ILE A 9 0.88 14.82 -2.65
C ILE A 9 0.61 14.86 -1.15
N ARG A 10 -0.66 15.02 -0.75
CA ARG A 10 -1.07 14.99 0.67
C ARG A 10 -0.83 13.61 1.30
N ALA A 11 -1.08 12.52 0.57
CA ALA A 11 -0.75 11.16 1.01
C ALA A 11 0.76 11.00 1.20
N ALA A 12 1.56 11.47 0.24
CA ALA A 12 3.01 11.47 0.37
C ALA A 12 3.47 12.33 1.57
N LYS A 13 2.79 13.43 1.87
CA LYS A 13 3.07 14.27 3.05
C LYS A 13 2.55 13.68 4.37
N LEU A 14 1.95 12.49 4.36
CA LEU A 14 1.38 11.83 5.53
C LEU A 14 0.25 12.64 6.20
N ASP A 15 -0.51 13.40 5.39
CA ASP A 15 -1.66 14.17 5.88
C ASP A 15 -2.78 13.23 6.35
N VAL A 16 -3.05 13.24 7.65
CA VAL A 16 -4.06 12.40 8.28
C VAL A 16 -5.46 12.68 7.74
N ASN A 17 -5.79 13.97 7.51
CA ASN A 17 -7.12 14.38 7.05
C ASN A 17 -7.42 13.86 5.65
N LEU A 18 -6.39 13.59 4.84
CA LEU A 18 -6.60 12.98 3.54
C LEU A 18 -7.15 11.56 3.68
N TYR A 19 -6.62 10.77 4.62
CA TYR A 19 -7.02 9.38 4.75
C TYR A 19 -8.48 9.29 5.20
N GLU A 20 -8.93 10.15 6.11
CA GLU A 20 -10.35 10.31 6.47
C GLU A 20 -11.20 10.76 5.25
N GLU A 21 -10.69 11.68 4.43
CA GLU A 21 -11.38 12.16 3.23
C GLU A 21 -11.64 11.04 2.20
N VAL A 22 -10.59 10.26 1.88
CA VAL A 22 -10.69 9.19 0.86
C VAL A 22 -11.38 7.93 1.39
N GLU A 23 -11.34 7.74 2.71
CA GLU A 23 -12.16 6.76 3.41
C GLU A 23 -13.65 7.04 3.17
N ALA A 24 -14.10 8.26 3.48
CA ALA A 24 -15.51 8.66 3.36
C ALA A 24 -15.99 8.78 1.90
N ASP A 25 -15.14 9.23 0.98
CA ASP A 25 -15.50 9.43 -0.43
C ASP A 25 -15.33 8.14 -1.26
N LYS A 26 -16.45 7.43 -1.47
CA LYS A 26 -16.52 6.20 -2.28
C LYS A 26 -16.08 6.40 -3.74
N ASN A 27 -16.11 7.63 -4.27
CA ASN A 27 -15.67 7.93 -5.63
C ASN A 27 -14.15 7.93 -5.78
N THR A 28 -13.39 7.80 -4.69
CA THR A 28 -11.93 7.75 -4.74
C THR A 28 -11.36 6.37 -5.03
N MET A 29 -12.17 5.33 -5.13
CA MET A 29 -11.69 3.97 -5.43
C MET A 29 -10.88 3.90 -6.75
N PRO A 30 -11.31 4.51 -7.87
CA PRO A 30 -10.50 4.53 -9.10
C PRO A 30 -9.20 5.33 -8.92
N GLN A 31 -9.20 6.36 -8.08
CA GLN A 31 -8.01 7.14 -7.75
C GLN A 31 -7.02 6.30 -6.96
N ALA A 32 -7.47 5.60 -5.92
CA ALA A 32 -6.67 4.69 -5.10
C ALA A 32 -6.00 3.61 -5.97
N MET A 33 -6.76 2.98 -6.88
CA MET A 33 -6.22 2.04 -7.87
C MET A 33 -5.17 2.71 -8.77
N GLY A 34 -5.43 3.94 -9.23
CA GLY A 34 -4.47 4.74 -9.99
C GLY A 34 -3.16 4.99 -9.23
N VAL A 35 -3.21 5.29 -7.94
CA VAL A 35 -2.02 5.45 -7.10
C VAL A 35 -1.20 4.15 -7.05
N VAL A 36 -1.86 3.01 -6.83
CA VAL A 36 -1.20 1.69 -6.79
C VAL A 36 -0.54 1.38 -8.13
N VAL A 37 -1.23 1.62 -9.25
CA VAL A 37 -0.66 1.44 -10.60
C VAL A 37 0.56 2.33 -10.80
N LEU A 38 0.46 3.62 -10.50
CA LEU A 38 1.58 4.57 -10.66
C LEU A 38 2.79 4.17 -9.82
N SER A 39 2.57 3.78 -8.57
CA SER A 39 3.62 3.33 -7.65
C SER A 39 4.28 2.03 -8.13
N SER A 40 3.48 1.09 -8.65
CA SER A 40 3.96 -0.20 -9.19
C SER A 40 4.75 -0.02 -10.48
N VAL A 41 4.28 0.84 -11.38
CA VAL A 41 4.99 1.19 -12.61
C VAL A 41 6.29 1.92 -12.28
N ALA A 42 6.30 2.85 -11.33
CA ALA A 42 7.53 3.54 -10.90
C ALA A 42 8.58 2.57 -10.35
N ALA A 43 8.16 1.55 -9.58
CA ALA A 43 9.03 0.49 -9.12
C ALA A 43 9.53 -0.39 -10.29
N GLY A 44 8.64 -0.73 -11.23
CA GLY A 44 8.95 -1.58 -12.38
C GLY A 44 9.88 -0.94 -13.41
N ILE A 45 9.74 0.37 -13.68
CA ILE A 45 10.57 1.11 -14.64
C ILE A 45 12.04 1.05 -14.26
N ALA A 46 12.36 1.15 -12.96
CA ALA A 46 13.74 1.03 -12.50
C ALA A 46 14.37 -0.35 -12.80
N SER A 47 13.55 -1.38 -13.02
CA SER A 47 13.96 -2.74 -13.40
C SER A 47 13.71 -3.07 -14.88
N PHE A 48 13.31 -2.09 -15.69
CA PHE A 48 12.88 -2.30 -17.07
C PHE A 48 13.93 -2.98 -17.96
N SER A 49 15.22 -2.66 -17.74
CA SER A 49 16.33 -3.25 -18.49
C SER A 49 16.46 -4.77 -18.32
N VAL A 50 15.85 -5.34 -17.27
CA VAL A 50 15.91 -6.77 -16.96
C VAL A 50 14.61 -7.49 -17.34
N ALA A 51 13.46 -6.87 -17.05
CA ALA A 51 12.15 -7.54 -17.15
C ALA A 51 11.30 -7.12 -18.36
N GLY A 52 11.66 -6.02 -19.04
CA GLY A 52 10.92 -5.48 -20.18
C GLY A 52 9.48 -5.05 -19.87
N VAL A 53 8.69 -4.81 -20.92
CA VAL A 53 7.29 -4.34 -20.81
C VAL A 53 6.39 -5.40 -20.17
N SER A 54 6.57 -6.68 -20.53
CA SER A 54 5.79 -7.79 -19.97
C SER A 54 5.99 -7.90 -18.45
N GLY A 55 7.21 -7.69 -17.96
CA GLY A 55 7.51 -7.65 -16.53
C GLY A 55 6.78 -6.53 -15.80
N ILE A 56 6.74 -5.32 -16.36
CA ILE A 56 6.00 -4.19 -15.76
C ILE A 56 4.49 -4.48 -15.71
N LEU A 57 3.92 -5.00 -16.78
CA LEU A 57 2.49 -5.34 -16.83
C LEU A 57 2.14 -6.41 -15.81
N MET A 58 2.89 -7.51 -15.80
CA MET A 58 2.67 -8.62 -14.88
C MET A 58 2.87 -8.17 -13.43
N GLY A 59 3.92 -7.40 -13.15
CA GLY A 59 4.17 -6.80 -11.84
C GLY A 59 3.06 -5.87 -11.37
N THR A 60 2.50 -5.06 -12.28
CA THR A 60 1.37 -4.16 -11.96
C THR A 60 0.10 -4.96 -11.62
N VAL A 61 -0.21 -6.02 -12.37
CA VAL A 61 -1.35 -6.91 -12.08
C VAL A 61 -1.15 -7.60 -10.73
N THR A 62 0.04 -8.17 -10.49
CA THR A 62 0.39 -8.77 -9.21
C THR A 62 0.29 -7.77 -8.05
N ALA A 63 0.70 -6.52 -8.26
CA ALA A 63 0.61 -5.48 -7.24
C ALA A 63 -0.85 -5.10 -6.93
N LEU A 64 -1.72 -5.01 -7.93
CA LEU A 64 -3.15 -4.76 -7.71
C LEU A 64 -3.84 -5.90 -6.95
N ILE A 65 -3.55 -7.15 -7.31
CA ILE A 65 -4.06 -8.32 -6.60
C ILE A 65 -3.53 -8.33 -5.16
N GLY A 66 -2.23 -8.11 -5.00
CA GLY A 66 -1.57 -8.07 -3.69
C GLY A 66 -2.13 -6.96 -2.80
N TRP A 67 -2.36 -5.77 -3.35
CA TRP A 67 -3.02 -4.67 -2.66
C TRP A 67 -4.42 -5.03 -2.18
N TYR A 68 -5.24 -5.64 -3.05
CA TYR A 68 -6.59 -6.06 -2.69
C TYR A 68 -6.59 -7.09 -1.55
N VAL A 69 -5.78 -8.13 -1.69
CA VAL A 69 -5.60 -9.18 -0.67
C VAL A 69 -5.11 -8.58 0.64
N TRP A 70 -4.13 -7.68 0.56
CA TRP A 70 -3.57 -7.00 1.73
C TRP A 70 -4.62 -6.15 2.46
N ALA A 71 -5.41 -5.35 1.73
CA ALA A 71 -6.48 -4.57 2.31
C ALA A 71 -7.55 -5.45 2.97
N PHE A 72 -7.85 -6.61 2.38
CA PHE A 72 -8.79 -7.58 2.96
C PHE A 72 -8.27 -8.22 4.24
N ILE A 73 -7.01 -8.66 4.25
CA ILE A 73 -6.36 -9.21 5.44
C ILE A 73 -6.32 -8.15 6.56
N THR A 74 -5.92 -6.93 6.22
CA THR A 74 -5.86 -5.80 7.15
C THR A 74 -7.23 -5.48 7.74
N TYR A 75 -8.28 -5.48 6.92
CA TYR A 75 -9.66 -5.34 7.37
C TYR A 75 -10.04 -6.41 8.39
N ILE A 76 -9.76 -7.69 8.12
CA ILE A 76 -10.08 -8.79 9.03
C ILE A 76 -9.31 -8.67 10.35
N ILE A 77 -8.00 -8.40 10.30
CA ILE A 77 -7.20 -8.23 11.51
C ILE A 77 -7.70 -7.04 12.32
N GLY A 78 -7.91 -5.90 11.66
CA GLY A 78 -8.26 -4.65 12.31
C GLY A 78 -9.65 -4.65 12.95
N THR A 79 -10.64 -5.23 12.27
CA THR A 79 -12.03 -5.23 12.73
C THR A 79 -12.38 -6.41 13.63
N LYS A 80 -11.65 -7.53 13.54
CA LYS A 80 -11.99 -8.75 14.31
C LYS A 80 -10.95 -9.17 15.33
N LEU A 81 -9.66 -9.01 15.03
CA LEU A 81 -8.58 -9.46 15.94
C LEU A 81 -8.14 -8.35 16.90
N LEU A 82 -8.09 -7.11 16.44
CA LEU A 82 -7.65 -5.95 17.23
C LEU A 82 -8.67 -4.79 17.29
N PRO A 83 -9.98 -5.00 17.39
CA PRO A 83 -10.94 -3.90 17.36
C PRO A 83 -10.80 -2.97 18.56
N GLU A 84 -11.10 -1.69 18.34
CA GLU A 84 -11.48 -0.76 19.42
C GLU A 84 -13.02 -0.70 19.53
N PRO A 85 -13.59 -0.24 20.67
CA PRO A 85 -15.04 -0.16 20.84
C PRO A 85 -15.77 0.64 19.74
N GLN A 86 -15.09 1.64 19.16
CA GLN A 86 -15.61 2.48 18.10
C GLN A 86 -15.18 2.06 16.68
N THR A 87 -14.41 0.98 16.54
CA THR A 87 -13.94 0.53 15.21
C THR A 87 -15.11 0.15 14.33
N SER A 88 -15.35 0.94 13.28
CA SER A 88 -16.43 0.76 12.34
C SER A 88 -15.92 1.00 10.93
N ALA A 89 -15.31 -0.02 10.34
CA ALA A 89 -14.77 0.06 8.99
C ALA A 89 -15.44 -0.95 8.04
N ASP A 90 -15.49 -0.59 6.76
CA ASP A 90 -15.76 -1.50 5.66
C ASP A 90 -14.48 -1.81 4.86
N HIS A 91 -14.51 -2.91 4.10
CA HIS A 91 -13.34 -3.32 3.31
C HIS A 91 -12.96 -2.29 2.23
N GLY A 92 -13.94 -1.52 1.73
CA GLY A 92 -13.71 -0.48 0.74
C GLY A 92 -12.97 0.73 1.29
N GLU A 93 -13.23 1.11 2.54
CA GLU A 93 -12.51 2.17 3.28
C GLU A 93 -11.02 1.84 3.40
N LEU A 94 -10.73 0.61 3.83
CA LEU A 94 -9.36 0.06 3.87
C LEU A 94 -8.71 0.05 2.49
N LEU A 95 -9.42 -0.42 1.45
CA LEU A 95 -8.90 -0.41 0.09
C LEU A 95 -8.48 1.01 -0.34
N ARG A 96 -9.38 1.99 -0.22
CA ARG A 96 -9.13 3.37 -0.66
C ARG A 96 -7.93 3.98 0.06
N THR A 97 -7.92 3.95 1.38
CA THR A 97 -6.84 4.54 2.20
C THR A 97 -5.50 3.85 1.97
N ILE A 98 -5.46 2.52 1.91
CA ILE A 98 -4.25 1.74 1.62
C ILE A 98 -3.76 2.01 0.19
N GLY A 99 -4.67 2.21 -0.78
CA GLY A 99 -4.26 2.57 -2.14
C GLY A 99 -3.51 3.91 -2.15
N PHE A 100 -4.03 4.92 -1.45
CA PHE A 100 -3.34 6.21 -1.28
C PHE A 100 -2.05 6.12 -0.49
N SER A 101 -1.92 5.19 0.47
CA SER A 101 -0.66 4.98 1.20
C SER A 101 0.50 4.51 0.30
N SER A 102 0.20 4.09 -0.93
CA SER A 102 1.21 3.75 -1.95
C SER A 102 1.80 4.95 -2.68
N ALA A 103 1.25 6.16 -2.51
CA ALA A 103 1.70 7.38 -3.19
C ALA A 103 3.19 7.73 -3.00
N PRO A 104 3.78 7.61 -1.79
CA PRO A 104 5.22 7.83 -1.62
C PRO A 104 6.08 6.96 -2.53
N GLY A 105 5.59 5.76 -2.89
CA GLY A 105 6.31 4.80 -3.71
C GLY A 105 6.59 5.25 -5.14
N VAL A 106 5.89 6.28 -5.63
CA VAL A 106 6.14 6.88 -6.95
C VAL A 106 7.56 7.44 -7.05
N ILE A 107 8.19 7.83 -5.93
CA ILE A 107 9.59 8.29 -5.90
C ILE A 107 10.59 7.26 -6.46
N ARG A 108 10.22 5.97 -6.48
CA ARG A 108 11.05 4.88 -7.04
C ARG A 108 11.40 5.07 -8.51
N ILE A 109 10.70 5.93 -9.24
CA ILE A 109 11.08 6.33 -10.60
C ILE A 109 12.49 6.95 -10.66
N LEU A 110 12.97 7.58 -9.58
CA LEU A 110 14.34 8.10 -9.49
C LEU A 110 15.41 6.98 -9.49
N GLY A 111 14.99 5.73 -9.28
CA GLY A 111 15.84 4.54 -9.40
C GLY A 111 16.36 4.25 -10.81
N ILE A 112 15.88 4.96 -11.83
CA ILE A 112 16.45 4.93 -13.19
C ILE A 112 17.90 5.43 -13.18
N ILE A 113 18.26 6.31 -12.23
CA ILE A 113 19.63 6.81 -12.10
C ILE A 113 20.51 5.67 -11.56
N PRO A 114 21.58 5.28 -12.28
CA PRO A 114 22.48 4.22 -11.85
C PRO A 114 23.00 4.44 -10.43
N GLY A 115 22.93 3.41 -9.58
CA GLY A 115 23.37 3.45 -8.19
C GLY A 115 22.34 4.01 -7.19
N LEU A 116 21.26 4.67 -7.62
CA LEU A 116 20.25 5.22 -6.70
C LEU A 116 19.10 4.25 -6.37
N TYR A 117 18.88 3.21 -7.18
CA TYR A 117 17.74 2.31 -7.02
C TYR A 117 17.61 1.74 -5.61
N GLY A 118 18.71 1.24 -5.03
CA GLY A 118 18.69 0.67 -3.68
C GLY A 118 18.31 1.68 -2.61
N LEU A 119 18.93 2.86 -2.64
CA LEU A 119 18.65 3.93 -1.67
C LEU A 119 17.21 4.43 -1.77
N VAL A 120 16.75 4.76 -2.99
CA VAL A 120 15.39 5.25 -3.23
C VAL A 120 14.37 4.19 -2.83
N SER A 121 14.64 2.91 -3.09
CA SER A 121 13.76 1.81 -2.70
C SER A 121 13.63 1.69 -1.19
N ILE A 122 14.73 1.83 -0.43
CA ILE A 122 14.70 1.81 1.04
C ILE A 122 13.89 2.99 1.56
N VAL A 123 14.18 4.21 1.10
CA VAL A 123 13.47 5.44 1.49
C VAL A 123 11.97 5.30 1.21
N ALA A 124 11.62 4.87 -0.01
CA ALA A 124 10.23 4.68 -0.40
C ALA A 124 9.53 3.61 0.45
N SER A 125 10.21 2.53 0.83
CA SER A 125 9.62 1.47 1.64
C SER A 125 9.34 1.92 3.07
N VAL A 126 10.27 2.63 3.71
CA VAL A 126 10.05 3.21 5.05
C VAL A 126 8.92 4.25 5.01
N TRP A 127 8.92 5.10 3.98
CA TRP A 127 7.91 6.14 3.80
C TRP A 127 6.51 5.54 3.57
N MET A 128 6.40 4.54 2.70
CA MET A 128 5.15 3.81 2.48
C MET A 128 4.68 3.06 3.73
N LEU A 129 5.58 2.53 4.54
CA LEU A 129 5.20 1.90 5.81
C LEU A 129 4.57 2.92 6.77
N ALA A 130 5.17 4.12 6.88
CA ALA A 130 4.61 5.20 7.70
C ALA A 130 3.21 5.63 7.18
N ALA A 131 3.09 5.81 5.86
CA ALA A 131 1.81 6.11 5.21
C ALA A 131 0.77 5.01 5.45
N MET A 132 1.17 3.74 5.39
CA MET A 132 0.32 2.59 5.63
C MET A 132 -0.23 2.58 7.06
N ILE A 133 0.63 2.81 8.06
CA ILE A 133 0.20 2.83 9.47
C ILE A 133 -0.84 3.94 9.70
N ILE A 134 -0.64 5.13 9.12
CA ILE A 134 -1.59 6.24 9.22
C ILE A 134 -2.90 5.91 8.51
N ALA A 135 -2.82 5.39 7.28
CA ALA A 135 -3.98 4.97 6.50
C ALA A 135 -4.84 3.95 7.25
N VAL A 136 -4.21 2.89 7.78
CA VAL A 136 -4.88 1.83 8.56
C VAL A 136 -5.47 2.38 9.85
N ARG A 137 -4.76 3.30 10.53
CA ARG A 137 -5.29 3.95 11.74
C ARG A 137 -6.57 4.73 11.44
N GLN A 138 -6.58 5.52 10.36
CA GLN A 138 -7.75 6.33 9.99
C GLN A 138 -8.90 5.43 9.57
N ALA A 139 -8.63 4.52 8.63
CA ALA A 139 -9.66 3.66 8.07
C ALA A 139 -10.25 2.62 9.02
N LEU A 140 -9.72 2.47 10.24
CA LEU A 140 -10.26 1.60 11.29
C LEU A 140 -10.81 2.40 12.49
N ASP A 141 -10.83 3.72 12.41
CA ASP A 141 -11.19 4.63 13.50
C ASP A 141 -10.42 4.37 14.81
N TYR A 142 -9.13 4.06 14.69
CA TYR A 142 -8.29 3.75 15.85
C TYR A 142 -7.82 5.03 16.54
N ASN A 143 -8.06 5.12 17.84
CA ASN A 143 -7.40 6.11 18.68
C ASN A 143 -5.91 5.78 18.82
N SER A 144 -5.57 4.50 19.00
CA SER A 144 -4.21 4.03 19.22
C SER A 144 -3.43 3.74 17.93
N THR A 145 -2.39 4.53 17.68
CA THR A 145 -1.43 4.24 16.59
C THR A 145 -0.71 2.91 16.81
N LEU A 146 -0.48 2.49 18.06
CA LEU A 146 0.16 1.21 18.36
C LEU A 146 -0.69 0.00 17.91
N ARG A 147 -2.02 0.11 17.94
CA ARG A 147 -2.89 -0.95 17.40
C ARG A 147 -2.78 -1.02 15.88
N ALA A 148 -2.73 0.10 15.19
CA ALA A 148 -2.52 0.13 13.73
C ALA A 148 -1.16 -0.48 13.35
N VAL A 149 -0.10 -0.19 14.11
CA VAL A 149 1.20 -0.86 13.99
C VAL A 149 1.05 -2.37 14.20
N GLY A 150 0.33 -2.80 15.24
CA GLY A 150 0.03 -4.21 15.49
C GLY A 150 -0.69 -4.89 14.32
N VAL A 151 -1.69 -4.23 13.73
CA VAL A 151 -2.41 -4.72 12.54
C VAL A 151 -1.43 -4.92 11.37
N CYS A 152 -0.59 -3.92 11.08
CA CYS A 152 0.41 -4.02 10.00
C CYS A 152 1.42 -5.15 10.25
N LEU A 153 1.92 -5.29 11.49
CA LEU A 153 2.88 -6.34 11.86
C LEU A 153 2.28 -7.74 11.71
N ILE A 154 1.05 -7.96 12.20
CA ILE A 154 0.34 -9.23 12.04
C ILE A 154 0.10 -9.52 10.57
N GLY A 155 -0.31 -8.52 9.78
CA GLY A 155 -0.48 -8.65 8.34
C GLY A 155 0.80 -9.12 7.64
N TRP A 156 1.96 -8.54 7.99
CA TRP A 156 3.24 -8.95 7.43
C TRP A 156 3.63 -10.36 7.82
N VAL A 157 3.37 -10.79 9.07
CA VAL A 157 3.62 -12.17 9.48
C VAL A 157 2.76 -13.15 8.66
N ILE A 158 1.48 -12.86 8.47
CA ILE A 158 0.58 -13.67 7.62
C ILE A 158 1.10 -13.72 6.18
N GLN A 159 1.48 -12.58 5.63
CA GLN A 159 2.01 -12.49 4.27
C GLN A 159 3.33 -13.26 4.12
N ALA A 160 4.24 -13.17 5.11
CA ALA A 160 5.50 -13.90 5.11
C ALA A 160 5.29 -15.41 5.17
N ILE A 161 4.35 -15.89 6.00
CA ILE A 161 3.97 -17.31 6.07
C ILE A 161 3.39 -17.76 4.73
N PHE A 162 2.49 -16.98 4.14
CA PHE A 162 1.92 -17.29 2.83
C PHE A 162 2.99 -17.42 1.75
N LEU A 163 3.93 -16.46 1.67
CA LEU A 163 5.04 -16.50 0.73
C LEU A 163 5.97 -17.69 0.98
N ALA A 164 6.29 -18.00 2.24
CA ALA A 164 7.12 -19.15 2.59
C ALA A 164 6.46 -20.48 2.19
N LEU A 165 5.14 -20.62 2.36
CA LEU A 165 4.38 -21.79 1.91
C LEU A 165 4.36 -21.90 0.39
N MET A 166 4.10 -20.79 -0.32
CA MET A 166 4.17 -20.78 -1.78
C MET A 166 5.56 -21.18 -2.28
N PHE A 167 6.62 -20.66 -1.68
CA PHE A 167 7.99 -21.03 -2.04
C PHE A 167 8.30 -22.50 -1.73
N SER A 168 7.80 -23.05 -0.62
CA SER A 168 7.99 -24.46 -0.29
C SER A 168 7.29 -25.41 -1.27
N ILE A 169 6.14 -25.01 -1.81
CA ILE A 169 5.33 -25.84 -2.72
C ILE A 169 5.82 -25.70 -4.17
N PHE A 170 6.10 -24.47 -4.62
CA PHE A 170 6.39 -24.15 -6.02
C PHE A 170 7.87 -23.86 -6.30
N GLY A 171 8.67 -23.52 -5.28
CA GLY A 171 10.10 -23.19 -5.42
C GLY A 171 11.03 -24.41 -5.49
N ARG A 172 10.47 -25.62 -5.53
CA ARG A 172 11.19 -26.88 -5.80
C ARG A 172 11.06 -27.37 -7.25
N ALA A 173 10.52 -26.55 -8.15
CA ALA A 173 10.41 -26.85 -9.59
C ALA A 173 11.65 -26.39 -10.35
#